data_AF-A0A1G5JKY2-F1
#
_entry.id   AF-A0A1G5JKY2-F1
#
_cell.length_a   1.000
_cell.length_b   1.000
_cell.length_c   1.000
_cell.angle_alpha   90.00
_cell.angle_beta   90.00
_cell.angle_gamma   90.00
#
_symmetry.space_group_name_H-M   'P 1'
#
loop_
_entity.id
_entity.type
_entity.pdbx_description
1 polymer ?
#
loop_
_entity_poly.entity_id
_entity_poly.type
_entity_poly.pdbx_seq_one_letter_code
_entity_poly.pdbx_strand_id
1 'polypeptide(L)' 'MSRSLSLKLVSLVILACYLVPYALIGHIAAWYGSFLFWTLAGVAIIILNITATAGFTENAE' A
#
# COMPACT_ATOMS: atom_id res chain seq x y z
N MET A 1 -1.62 5.58 15.27
CA MET A 1 -2.33 4.45 14.65
C MET A 1 -2.12 3.22 15.52
N SER A 2 -3.15 2.43 15.85
CA SER A 2 -2.89 1.18 16.59
C SER A 2 -1.99 0.28 15.75
N ARG A 3 -0.93 -0.28 16.35
CA ARG A 3 0.04 -1.15 15.65
C ARG A 3 -0.64 -2.29 14.89
N SER A 4 -1.75 -2.82 15.41
CA SER A 4 -2.56 -3.84 14.73
C SER A 4 -3.27 -3.32 13.47
N LEU A 5 -3.66 -2.05 13.46
CA LEU A 5 -4.32 -1.42 12.30
C LEU A 5 -3.33 -1.19 11.17
N SER A 6 -2.11 -0.71 11.48
CA SER A 6 -1.03 -0.57 10.49
C SER A 6 -0.69 -1.90 9.83
N LEU A 7 -0.54 -2.98 10.63
CA LEU A 7 -0.25 -4.31 10.11
C LEU A 7 -1.38 -4.84 9.19
N LYS A 8 -2.65 -4.62 9.57
CA LYS A 8 -3.81 -5.00 8.74
C LYS A 8 -3.84 -4.24 7.42
N LEU A 9 -3.58 -2.94 7.43
CA LEU A 9 -3.56 -2.10 6.22
C LEU A 9 -2.41 -2.47 5.29
N VAL A 10 -1.21 -2.70 5.83
CA VAL A 10 -0.07 -3.18 5.03
C VAL A 10 -0.36 -4.54 4.41
N SER A 11 -0.93 -5.47 5.19
CA SER A 11 -1.32 -6.80 4.69
C SER A 11 -2.36 -6.70 3.56
N LEU A 12 -3.33 -5.80 3.69
CA LEU A 12 -4.34 -5.54 2.66
C LEU A 12 -3.71 -5.00 1.36
N VAL A 13 -2.76 -4.06 1.47
CA VAL A 13 -2.03 -3.51 0.31
C VAL A 13 -1.20 -4.60 -0.38
N ILE A 14 -0.50 -5.44 0.38
CA ILE A 14 0.26 -6.57 -0.18
C ILE A 14 -0.68 -7.51 -0.95
N LEU A 15 -1.81 -7.90 -0.36
CA LEU A 15 -2.80 -8.75 -1.03
C LEU A 15 -3.32 -8.10 -2.31
N ALA A 16 -3.61 -6.79 -2.29
CA ALA A 16 -4.06 -6.06 -3.47
C ALA A 16 -3.00 -6.06 -4.58
N CYS A 17 -1.71 -5.91 -4.25
CA CYS A 17 -0.61 -5.96 -5.22
C CYS A 17 -0.44 -7.33 -5.89
N TYR A 18 -0.98 -8.41 -5.33
CA TYR A 18 -1.04 -9.71 -5.99
C TYR A 18 -2.39 -9.92 -6.70
N LEU A 19 -3.51 -9.70 -6.02
CA LEU A 19 -4.84 -9.99 -6.56
C LEU A 19 -5.21 -9.09 -7.74
N VAL A 20 -4.96 -7.79 -7.64
CA VAL A 20 -5.41 -6.85 -8.67
C VAL A 20 -4.70 -7.08 -10.00
N PRO A 21 -3.36 -7.07 -10.09
CA PRO A 21 -2.68 -7.24 -11.38
C PRO A 21 -2.86 -8.64 -11.97
N TYR A 22 -2.92 -9.69 -11.16
CA TYR A 22 -2.96 -11.08 -11.67
C TYR A 22 -4.37 -11.64 -11.85
N ALA A 23 -5.39 -11.15 -11.13
CA ALA A 23 -6.76 -11.65 -11.25
C ALA A 23 -7.73 -10.64 -11.88
N LEU A 24 -7.64 -9.35 -11.54
CA LEU A 24 -8.64 -8.35 -11.96
C LEU A 24 -8.27 -7.62 -13.24
N ILE A 25 -7.04 -7.13 -13.37
CA ILE A 25 -6.61 -6.33 -14.54
C ILE A 25 -5.61 -7.07 -15.43
N GLY A 26 -5.25 -8.31 -15.10
CA GLY A 26 -4.25 -9.09 -15.85
C GLY A 26 -4.67 -9.42 -17.29
N HIS A 27 -5.98 -9.47 -17.57
CA HIS A 27 -6.51 -9.64 -18.92
C HIS A 27 -6.52 -8.33 -19.72
N ILE A 28 -6.36 -7.18 -19.05
CA ILE A 28 -6.32 -5.87 -19.67
C ILE A 28 -4.85 -5.61 -20.03
N ALA A 29 -4.49 -5.94 -21.28
CA ALA A 29 -3.18 -5.61 -21.87
C ALA A 29 -2.99 -4.10 -22.12
N ALA A 30 -3.65 -3.26 -21.32
CA ALA A 30 -3.67 -1.83 -21.47
C ALA A 30 -2.85 -1.17 -20.36
N TRP A 31 -1.76 -0.54 -20.78
CA TRP A 31 -0.70 0.00 -19.92
C TRP A 31 -1.21 1.00 -18.87
N TYR A 32 -2.29 1.72 -19.17
CA TYR A 32 -2.89 2.72 -18.28
C TYR A 32 -3.51 2.13 -17.00
N GLY A 33 -4.13 0.95 -17.07
CA GLY A 33 -4.75 0.31 -15.90
C GLY A 33 -3.70 -0.16 -14.90
N SER A 34 -2.62 -0.74 -15.42
CA SER A 34 -1.45 -1.11 -14.61
C SER A 34 -0.77 0.13 -14.04
N PHE A 35 -0.50 1.15 -14.86
CA PHE A 35 0.17 2.38 -14.40
C PHE A 35 -0.60 3.09 -13.27
N LEU A 36 -1.92 3.24 -13.41
CA LEU A 36 -2.76 3.87 -12.39
C LEU A 36 -2.74 3.05 -11.08
N PHE A 37 -2.90 1.73 -11.18
CA PHE A 37 -2.90 0.86 -10.01
C PHE A 37 -1.56 0.91 -9.26
N TRP A 38 -0.44 0.75 -9.98
CA TRP A 38 0.89 0.78 -9.38
C TRP A 38 1.24 2.14 -8.78
N THR A 39 0.78 3.23 -9.38
CA THR A 39 0.94 4.59 -8.82
C THR A 39 0.20 4.73 -7.49
N LEU A 40 -1.07 4.31 -7.43
CA LEU A 40 -1.87 4.36 -6.21
C LEU A 40 -1.31 3.44 -5.12
N ALA A 41 -0.86 2.23 -5.48
CA ALA A 41 -0.22 1.31 -4.56
C ALA A 41 1.05 1.91 -3.95
N GLY A 42 1.90 2.56 -4.76
CA GLY A 42 3.09 3.26 -4.30
C GLY A 42 2.77 4.38 -3.31
N VAL A 43 1.81 5.25 -3.65
CA VAL A 43 1.35 6.33 -2.76
C VAL A 43 0.81 5.78 -1.44
N ALA A 44 0.01 4.71 -1.49
CA ALA A 44 -0.52 4.07 -0.30
C ALA A 44 0.60 3.53 0.61
N ILE A 45 1.63 2.90 0.04
CA ILE A 45 2.80 2.42 0.80
C ILE A 45 3.55 3.58 1.46
N ILE A 46 3.74 4.70 0.77
CA ILE A 46 4.40 5.89 1.33
C ILE A 46 3.60 6.42 2.51
N ILE A 47 2.29 6.60 2.37
CA ILE A 47 1.41 7.06 3.46
C ILE A 47 1.44 6.10 4.64
N LEU A 48 1.38 4.78 4.38
CA LEU A 48 1.45 3.77 5.43
C LEU A 48 2.81 3.81 6.16
N ASN A 49 3.91 4.01 5.44
CA ASN A 49 5.22 4.18 6.07
C ASN A 49 5.27 5.45 6.91
N ILE A 50 4.86 6.60 6.38
CA ILE A 50 4.84 7.86 7.13
C ILE A 50 3.98 7.71 8.40
N THR A 51 2.78 7.15 8.29
CA THR A 51 1.88 6.98 9.45
C THR A 51 2.36 5.93 10.45
N ALA A 52 3.08 4.90 10.01
CA ALA A 52 3.72 3.92 10.89
C ALA A 52 4.91 4.54 11.63
N THR A 53 5.72 5.35 10.94
CA THR A 53 6.93 5.99 11.49
C THR A 53 6.64 7.31 12.21
N ALA A 54 5.49 7.96 11.99
CA ALA A 54 5.07 9.15 12.74
C ALA A 54 4.76 8.84 14.21
N GLY A 55 4.44 7.58 14.54
CA GLY A 55 4.37 7.11 15.92
C GLY A 55 5.73 6.84 16.57
N PHE A 56 6.81 6.86 15.77
CA PHE A 56 8.21 6.77 16.21
C PHE A 56 8.83 8.15 16.47
N THR A 57 8.02 9.21 16.72
CA THR A 57 8.54 10.39 17.43
C THR A 57 8.97 9.93 18.81
N GLU A 58 10.23 9.55 18.85
CA GLU A 58 11.06 9.41 20.02
C GLU A 58 10.80 10.63 20.90
N ASN A 59 10.49 10.36 22.16
CA ASN A 59 10.85 11.28 23.22
C ASN A 59 12.39 11.40 23.13
N ALA A 60 12.87 12.23 22.21
CA ALA A 60 14.25 12.66 22.14
C ALA A 60 14.40 13.66 23.28
N GLU A 61 14.57 13.11 24.49
CA GLU A 61 15.16 13.83 25.62
C GLU A 61 16.58 14.28 25.27
#